data_AF-A3ZN74-F1
#
_entry.id   AF-A3ZN74-F1
#
_cell.length_a   1.000
_cell.length_b   1.000
_cell.length_c   1.000
_cell.angle_alpha   90.00
_cell.angle_beta   90.00
_cell.angle_gamma   90.00
#
_symmetry.space_group_name_H-M   'P 1'
#
loop_
_entity.id
_entity.type
_entity.pdbx_description
1 polymer ?
#
loop_
_entity_poly.entity_id
_entity_poly.type
_entity_poly.pdbx_seq_one_letter_code
_entity_poly.pdbx_strand_id
1 'polypeptide(L)'
;MTWLTVGGGACMCVVLFFALVIVFLYFYSSYNEAATERRIRENGKPVLAVLVMANSEFLQQQSIASAPALMIFSHEPPSKSLAEVLRELADDLFDLYTADDEEIAGLPPHQQHAAELLKNDAYHKGRRNRVPLELTRGRVIYMADVWIERECLPDHVALSRVLACLVTGLDEGEIMALPPDEAAAKQIYAAVGAGE
;
A
#
# COMPACT_ATOMS: atom_id res chain seq x y z
N MET A 1 9.69 12.08 -57.09
CA MET A 1 10.50 11.24 -56.18
C MET A 1 10.95 11.97 -54.91
N THR A 2 11.33 13.25 -54.98
CA THR A 2 11.79 14.06 -53.83
C THR A 2 10.77 14.23 -52.69
N TRP A 3 9.48 14.33 -53.00
CA TRP A 3 8.43 14.45 -51.99
C TRP A 3 8.28 13.21 -51.10
N LEU A 4 8.50 12.01 -51.66
CA LEU A 4 8.42 10.76 -50.91
C LEU A 4 9.60 10.62 -49.94
N THR A 5 10.81 11.06 -50.34
CA THR A 5 11.98 11.02 -49.47
C THR A 5 11.89 12.04 -48.33
N VAL A 6 11.38 13.26 -48.60
CA VAL A 6 11.20 14.28 -47.57
C VAL A 6 10.09 13.87 -46.59
N GLY A 7 8.96 13.37 -47.10
CA GLY A 7 7.88 12.86 -46.25
C GLY A 7 8.30 11.67 -45.39
N GLY A 8 9.07 10.72 -45.97
CA GLY A 8 9.62 9.58 -45.23
C GLY A 8 10.59 10.00 -44.14
N GLY A 9 11.49 10.94 -44.42
CA GLY A 9 12.42 11.48 -43.44
C GLY A 9 11.72 12.18 -42.27
N ALA A 10 10.73 13.02 -42.55
CA ALA A 10 9.95 13.69 -41.51
C ALA A 10 9.19 12.68 -40.63
N CYS A 11 8.58 11.66 -41.23
CA CYS A 11 7.89 10.59 -40.49
C CYS A 11 8.86 9.81 -39.59
N MET A 12 10.04 9.45 -40.10
CA MET A 12 11.07 8.75 -39.32
C MET A 12 11.55 9.59 -38.13
N CYS A 13 11.76 10.90 -38.31
CA CYS A 13 12.14 11.80 -37.21
C CYS A 13 11.07 11.85 -36.11
N VAL A 14 9.78 11.89 -36.48
CA VAL A 14 8.68 11.90 -35.51
C VAL A 14 8.65 10.59 -34.73
N VAL A 15 8.76 9.44 -35.42
CA VAL A 15 8.79 8.12 -34.75
C VAL A 15 9.98 8.00 -33.79
N LEU A 16 11.17 8.44 -34.21
CA LEU A 16 12.36 8.43 -33.35
C LEU A 16 12.19 9.35 -32.14
N PHE A 17 11.59 10.53 -32.31
CA PHE A 17 11.30 11.43 -31.20
C PHE A 17 10.33 10.79 -30.19
N PHE A 18 9.23 10.19 -30.65
CA PHE A 18 8.30 9.49 -29.76
C PHE A 18 8.97 8.32 -29.04
N ALA A 19 9.78 7.53 -29.73
CA ALA A 19 10.53 6.44 -29.11
C ALA A 19 11.49 6.96 -28.02
N LEU A 20 12.22 8.05 -28.29
CA LEU A 20 13.09 8.70 -27.30
C LEU A 20 12.32 9.22 -26.09
N VAL A 21 11.14 9.83 -26.30
CA VAL A 21 10.29 10.30 -25.21
C VAL A 21 9.80 9.13 -24.34
N ILE A 22 9.35 8.03 -24.94
CA ILE A 22 8.90 6.84 -24.20
C ILE A 22 10.05 6.25 -23.38
N VAL A 23 11.24 6.10 -23.98
CA VAL A 23 12.43 5.60 -23.28
C VAL A 23 12.82 6.52 -22.13
N PHE A 24 12.83 7.83 -22.35
CA PHE A 24 13.13 8.82 -21.32
C PHE A 24 12.13 8.74 -20.16
N LEU A 25 10.83 8.67 -20.44
CA LEU A 25 9.79 8.53 -19.42
C LEU A 25 9.93 7.24 -18.61
N TYR A 26 10.28 6.12 -19.27
CA TYR A 26 10.54 4.85 -18.59
C TYR A 26 11.71 4.95 -17.60
N PHE A 27 12.85 5.49 -18.04
CA PHE A 27 14.02 5.69 -17.17
C PHE A 27 13.72 6.66 -16.03
N TYR A 28 12.98 7.73 -16.31
CA TYR A 28 12.58 8.71 -15.29
C TYR A 28 11.67 8.07 -14.22
N SER A 29 10.71 7.23 -14.62
CA SER A 29 9.85 6.50 -13.69
C SER A 29 10.65 5.54 -12.80
N SER A 30 11.52 4.72 -13.42
CA SER A 30 12.36 3.76 -12.69
C SER A 30 13.33 4.45 -11.73
N TYR A 31 13.92 5.59 -12.13
CA TYR A 31 14.80 6.36 -11.26
C TYR A 31 14.06 6.94 -10.06
N ASN A 32 12.85 7.47 -10.26
CA ASN A 32 12.05 8.02 -9.17
C ASN A 32 11.61 6.94 -8.18
N GLU A 33 11.23 5.75 -8.65
CA GLU A 33 10.90 4.61 -7.79
C GLU A 33 12.09 4.21 -6.91
N ALA A 34 13.28 4.03 -7.51
CA ALA A 34 14.49 3.69 -6.77
C ALA A 34 14.90 4.81 -5.77
N ALA A 35 14.72 6.08 -6.13
CA ALA A 35 15.00 7.20 -5.25
C ALA A 35 14.03 7.30 -4.07
N THR A 36 12.74 7.04 -4.31
CA THR A 36 11.70 6.93 -3.28
C THR A 36 12.01 5.77 -2.34
N GLU A 37 12.24 4.57 -2.87
CA GLU A 37 12.57 3.38 -2.08
C GLU A 37 13.79 3.66 -1.20
N ARG A 38 14.87 4.20 -1.79
CA ARG A 38 16.08 4.55 -1.04
C ARG A 38 15.79 5.54 0.09
N ARG A 39 14.98 6.57 -0.16
CA ARG A 39 14.59 7.55 0.86
C ARG A 39 13.82 6.91 2.00
N ILE A 40 12.89 6.00 1.69
CA ILE A 40 12.11 5.26 2.69
C ILE A 40 13.02 4.33 3.48
N ARG A 41 13.97 3.64 2.83
CA ARG A 41 14.93 2.78 3.53
C ARG A 41 15.88 3.55 4.45
N GLU A 42 16.31 4.73 4.04
CA GLU A 42 17.24 5.56 4.84
C GLU A 42 16.53 6.28 6.01
N ASN A 43 15.28 6.73 5.83
CA ASN A 43 14.58 7.59 6.80
C ASN A 43 13.34 6.97 7.44
N GLY A 44 12.91 5.81 6.95
CA GLY A 44 11.70 5.12 7.37
C GLY A 44 11.86 4.47 8.73
N LYS A 45 10.80 4.52 9.52
CA LYS A 45 10.70 3.80 10.79
C LYS A 45 9.97 2.49 10.57
N PRO A 46 10.46 1.37 11.13
CA PRO A 46 9.75 0.11 11.07
C PRO A 46 8.46 0.20 11.88
N VAL A 47 7.36 -0.22 11.28
CA VAL A 47 6.03 -0.25 11.88
C VAL A 47 5.34 -1.57 11.60
N LEU A 48 4.42 -1.93 12.50
CA LEU A 48 3.49 -3.02 12.30
C LEU A 48 2.30 -2.55 11.47
N ALA A 49 1.98 -3.28 10.41
CA ALA A 49 0.80 -3.05 9.60
C ALA A 49 -0.04 -4.32 9.43
N VAL A 50 -1.33 -4.13 9.16
CA VAL A 50 -2.29 -5.20 8.86
C VAL A 50 -3.02 -4.86 7.57
N LEU A 51 -3.14 -5.86 6.71
CA LEU A 51 -3.89 -5.79 5.47
C LEU A 51 -5.39 -5.72 5.75
N VAL A 52 -6.04 -4.66 5.27
CA VAL A 52 -7.51 -4.53 5.29
C VAL A 52 -8.08 -5.13 4.01
N MET A 53 -7.50 -4.77 2.86
CA MET A 53 -7.99 -5.20 1.56
C MET A 53 -6.84 -5.39 0.58
N ALA A 54 -6.92 -6.45 -0.21
CA ALA A 54 -6.15 -6.61 -1.43
C ALA A 54 -6.97 -7.46 -2.41
N ASN A 55 -6.56 -7.46 -3.68
CA ASN A 55 -7.14 -8.36 -4.66
C ASN A 55 -6.99 -9.83 -4.19
N SER A 56 -8.09 -10.58 -4.15
CA SER A 56 -8.11 -11.97 -3.69
C SER A 56 -7.29 -12.91 -4.58
N GLU A 57 -7.27 -12.68 -5.90
CA GLU A 57 -6.39 -13.40 -6.83
C GLU A 57 -4.93 -13.11 -6.52
N PHE A 58 -4.58 -11.87 -6.13
CA PHE A 58 -3.23 -11.58 -5.67
C PHE A 58 -2.93 -12.39 -4.41
N LEU A 59 -3.82 -12.47 -3.43
CA LEU A 59 -3.54 -13.25 -2.22
C LEU A 59 -3.45 -14.78 -2.48
N GLN A 60 -4.14 -15.31 -3.48
CA GLN A 60 -4.23 -16.75 -3.75
C GLN A 60 -3.25 -17.26 -4.83
N GLN A 61 -3.02 -16.49 -5.88
CA GLN A 61 -2.25 -16.92 -7.05
C GLN A 61 -0.85 -16.32 -7.03
N GLN A 62 0.18 -17.16 -7.18
CA GLN A 62 1.57 -16.70 -7.24
C GLN A 62 1.93 -16.00 -8.56
N SER A 63 1.05 -16.01 -9.56
CA SER A 63 1.27 -15.40 -10.88
C SER A 63 1.25 -13.87 -10.87
N ILE A 64 0.60 -13.24 -9.88
CA ILE A 64 0.51 -11.79 -9.78
C ILE A 64 1.69 -11.26 -8.97
N ALA A 65 2.57 -10.51 -9.63
CA ALA A 65 3.82 -10.02 -9.05
C ALA A 65 3.60 -8.91 -8.01
N SER A 66 2.60 -8.05 -8.21
CA SER A 66 2.27 -6.98 -7.27
C SER A 66 0.83 -6.52 -7.44
N ALA A 67 0.26 -5.92 -6.40
CA ALA A 67 -1.10 -5.38 -6.42
C ALA A 67 -1.25 -4.19 -5.46
N PRO A 68 -2.20 -3.28 -5.74
CA PRO A 68 -2.60 -2.28 -4.77
C PRO A 68 -3.33 -2.96 -3.60
N ALA A 69 -3.14 -2.40 -2.43
CA ALA A 69 -3.75 -2.85 -1.20
C ALA A 69 -4.04 -1.69 -0.27
N LEU A 70 -5.05 -1.88 0.58
CA LEU A 70 -5.35 -1.02 1.70
C LEU A 70 -4.83 -1.66 2.98
N MET A 71 -4.07 -0.90 3.74
CA MET A 71 -3.48 -1.36 5.00
C MET A 71 -3.77 -0.36 6.11
N ILE A 72 -3.80 -0.85 7.34
CA ILE A 72 -3.72 -0.02 8.53
C ILE A 72 -2.42 -0.28 9.28
N PHE A 73 -1.87 0.76 9.89
CA PHE A 73 -0.63 0.67 10.65
C PHE A 73 -0.63 1.62 11.85
N SER A 74 0.27 1.35 12.79
CA SER A 74 0.51 2.21 13.95
C SER A 74 2.00 2.47 14.15
N HIS A 75 2.33 3.65 14.67
CA HIS A 75 3.69 3.98 15.13
C HIS A 75 4.00 3.45 16.54
N GLU A 76 3.04 2.83 17.21
CA GLU A 76 3.28 2.13 18.47
C GLU A 76 4.29 0.97 18.29
N PRO A 77 5.11 0.65 19.31
CA PRO A 77 6.01 -0.48 19.25
C PRO A 77 5.28 -1.79 18.90
N PRO A 78 5.79 -2.59 17.94
CA PRO A 78 5.19 -3.87 17.59
C PRO A 78 5.04 -4.78 18.80
N SER A 79 3.85 -5.33 18.99
CA SER A 79 3.54 -6.28 20.05
C SER A 79 2.36 -7.17 19.64
N LYS A 80 2.23 -8.35 20.26
CA LYS A 80 1.12 -9.26 20.01
C LYS A 80 -0.26 -8.61 20.23
N SER A 81 -0.42 -7.84 21.31
CA SER A 81 -1.68 -7.14 21.61
C SER A 81 -1.99 -6.05 20.58
N LEU A 82 -0.99 -5.31 20.08
CA LEU A 82 -1.19 -4.36 19.00
C LEU A 82 -1.61 -5.06 17.70
N ALA A 83 -1.00 -6.21 17.38
CA ALA A 83 -1.38 -6.99 16.21
C ALA A 83 -2.83 -7.49 16.28
N GLU A 84 -3.28 -7.96 17.45
CA GLU A 84 -4.68 -8.35 17.68
C GLU A 84 -5.64 -7.17 17.48
N VAL A 85 -5.34 -6.02 18.07
CA VAL A 85 -6.15 -4.79 17.89
C VAL A 85 -6.22 -4.36 16.44
N LEU A 86 -5.10 -4.41 15.70
CA LEU A 86 -5.08 -4.05 14.28
C LEU A 86 -5.84 -5.08 13.43
N ARG A 87 -5.83 -6.37 13.78
CA ARG A 87 -6.63 -7.38 13.06
C ARG A 87 -8.11 -7.19 13.26
N GLU A 88 -8.55 -7.01 14.51
CA GLU A 88 -9.96 -6.71 14.84
C GLU A 88 -10.43 -5.47 14.07
N LEU A 89 -9.64 -4.39 14.09
CA LEU A 89 -9.98 -3.17 13.35
C LEU A 89 -9.97 -3.39 11.83
N ALA A 90 -9.07 -4.21 11.29
CA ALA A 90 -9.04 -4.51 9.86
C ALA A 90 -10.29 -5.29 9.42
N ASP A 91 -10.79 -6.21 10.25
CA ASP A 91 -12.05 -6.92 10.00
C ASP A 91 -13.24 -5.94 10.06
N ASP A 92 -13.32 -5.10 11.10
CA ASP A 92 -14.37 -4.07 11.21
C ASP A 92 -14.39 -3.10 10.01
N LEU A 93 -13.21 -2.68 9.53
CA LEU A 93 -13.09 -1.82 8.35
C LEU A 93 -13.44 -2.55 7.05
N PHE A 94 -13.13 -3.84 6.94
CA PHE A 94 -13.51 -4.64 5.78
C PHE A 94 -15.02 -4.84 5.72
N ASP A 95 -15.67 -5.14 6.84
CA ASP A 95 -17.12 -5.25 6.94
C ASP A 95 -17.78 -3.92 6.52
N LEU A 96 -17.25 -2.80 7.02
CA LEU A 96 -17.72 -1.45 6.66
C LEU A 96 -17.55 -1.12 5.16
N TYR A 97 -16.47 -1.61 4.54
CA TYR A 97 -16.24 -1.47 3.10
C TYR A 97 -17.30 -2.25 2.30
N THR A 98 -17.62 -3.47 2.73
CA THR A 98 -18.58 -4.35 2.04
C THR A 98 -20.05 -4.03 2.33
N ALA A 99 -20.33 -3.19 3.32
CA ALA A 99 -21.68 -2.82 3.71
C ALA A 99 -22.42 -2.04 2.62
N ASP A 100 -23.73 -2.26 2.51
CA ASP A 100 -24.58 -1.54 1.57
C ASP A 100 -24.86 -0.10 2.07
N ASP A 101 -25.22 0.81 1.15
CA ASP A 101 -25.42 2.22 1.48
C ASP A 101 -26.55 2.45 2.51
N GLU A 102 -27.56 1.57 2.52
CA GLU A 102 -28.64 1.59 3.52
C GLU A 102 -28.13 1.24 4.93
N GLU A 103 -27.23 0.26 5.03
CA GLU A 103 -26.61 -0.13 6.30
C GLU A 103 -25.74 1.01 6.83
N ILE A 104 -24.93 1.61 5.96
CA ILE A 104 -24.04 2.74 6.29
C ILE A 104 -24.86 3.94 6.79
N ALA A 105 -25.97 4.27 6.14
CA ALA A 105 -26.82 5.38 6.55
C ALA A 105 -27.37 5.25 8.00
N GLY A 106 -27.47 4.02 8.51
CA GLY A 106 -27.89 3.73 9.89
C GLY A 106 -26.76 3.77 10.93
N LEU A 107 -25.49 3.81 10.51
CA LEU A 107 -24.33 3.77 11.41
C LEU A 107 -24.05 5.15 12.06
N PRO A 108 -23.29 5.21 13.16
CA PRO A 108 -22.81 6.47 13.73
C PRO A 108 -22.01 7.33 12.72
N PRO A 109 -22.00 8.67 12.84
CA PRO A 109 -21.35 9.55 11.87
C PRO A 109 -19.86 9.28 11.61
N HIS A 110 -19.11 8.84 12.62
CA HIS A 110 -17.69 8.50 12.46
C HIS A 110 -17.48 7.22 11.61
N GLN A 111 -18.42 6.28 11.66
CA GLN A 111 -18.41 5.08 10.81
C GLN A 111 -18.83 5.42 9.39
N GLN A 112 -19.85 6.28 9.22
CA GLN A 112 -20.23 6.79 7.90
C GLN A 112 -19.06 7.46 7.20
N HIS A 113 -18.35 8.34 7.90
CA HIS A 113 -17.17 9.01 7.35
C HIS A 113 -16.04 8.02 7.00
N ALA A 114 -15.79 7.02 7.85
CA ALA A 114 -14.82 5.98 7.54
C ALA A 114 -15.23 5.16 6.31
N ALA A 115 -16.52 4.82 6.16
CA ALA A 115 -17.05 4.11 5.01
C ALA A 115 -16.89 4.90 3.71
N GLU A 116 -17.17 6.21 3.74
CA GLU A 116 -16.94 7.10 2.59
C GLU A 116 -15.47 7.12 2.17
N LEU A 117 -14.55 7.14 3.13
CA LEU A 117 -13.11 7.07 2.85
C LEU A 117 -12.69 5.71 2.27
N LEU A 118 -13.27 4.62 2.77
CA LEU A 118 -12.98 3.26 2.34
C LEU A 118 -13.50 2.97 0.93
N LYS A 119 -14.74 3.38 0.62
CA LYS A 119 -15.38 3.22 -0.69
C LYS A 119 -14.79 4.10 -1.79
N ASN A 120 -13.88 5.01 -1.44
CA ASN A 120 -13.07 5.74 -2.41
C ASN A 120 -11.89 4.87 -2.88
N ASP A 121 -12.22 3.88 -3.72
CA ASP A 121 -11.36 2.80 -4.22
C ASP A 121 -10.26 3.27 -5.18
N ALA A 122 -10.16 4.57 -5.45
CA ALA A 122 -9.06 5.12 -6.21
C ALA A 122 -7.77 4.97 -5.39
N TYR A 123 -6.82 4.18 -5.91
CA TYR A 123 -5.48 4.08 -5.33
C TYR A 123 -4.78 5.45 -5.43
N HIS A 124 -4.31 5.95 -4.29
CA HIS A 124 -3.51 7.16 -4.22
C HIS A 124 -2.19 6.86 -3.49
N LYS A 125 -1.09 6.80 -4.25
CA LYS A 125 0.24 6.54 -3.69
C LYS A 125 0.55 7.51 -2.53
N GLY A 126 0.84 6.96 -1.35
CA GLY A 126 1.18 7.74 -0.16
C GLY A 126 -0.02 8.42 0.53
N ARG A 127 -1.27 8.13 0.10
CA ARG A 127 -2.46 8.55 0.83
C ARG A 127 -2.42 7.94 2.22
N ARG A 128 -2.53 8.80 3.23
CA ARG A 128 -2.58 8.41 4.64
C ARG A 128 -3.75 9.12 5.29
N ASN A 129 -4.72 8.36 5.73
CA ASN A 129 -5.89 8.88 6.45
C ASN A 129 -5.84 8.38 7.88
N ARG A 130 -5.98 9.27 8.85
CA ARG A 130 -6.10 8.86 10.24
C ARG A 130 -7.47 8.21 10.45
N VAL A 131 -7.49 7.02 11.04
CA VAL A 131 -8.73 6.35 11.41
C VAL A 131 -9.37 7.13 12.58
N PRO A 132 -10.70 7.38 12.57
CA PRO A 132 -11.40 8.04 13.67
C PRO A 132 -11.08 7.40 15.03
N LEU A 133 -10.83 8.24 16.04
CA LEU A 133 -10.39 7.77 17.37
C LEU A 133 -11.45 6.91 18.08
N GLU A 134 -12.70 7.11 17.72
CA GLU A 134 -13.85 6.34 18.19
C GLU A 134 -13.75 4.86 17.77
N LEU A 135 -13.23 4.60 16.57
CA LEU A 135 -13.02 3.25 16.05
C LEU A 135 -11.77 2.59 16.66
N THR A 136 -10.76 3.40 16.97
CA THR A 136 -9.45 2.90 17.44
C THR A 136 -9.33 2.86 18.97
N ARG A 137 -10.42 3.15 19.70
CA ARG A 137 -10.45 3.28 21.17
C ARG A 137 -9.38 4.27 21.68
N GLY A 138 -9.18 5.37 20.95
CA GLY A 138 -8.24 6.43 21.28
C GLY A 138 -6.81 6.24 20.75
N ARG A 139 -6.51 5.16 20.03
CA ARG A 139 -5.19 4.90 19.45
C ARG A 139 -4.97 5.68 18.15
N VAL A 140 -3.72 6.02 17.86
CA VAL A 140 -3.37 6.65 16.59
C VAL A 140 -3.05 5.54 15.57
N ILE A 141 -4.01 5.30 14.68
CA ILE A 141 -3.90 4.32 13.59
C ILE A 141 -4.17 5.04 12.29
N TYR A 142 -3.40 4.71 11.27
CA TYR A 142 -3.50 5.29 9.94
C TYR A 142 -3.88 4.21 8.95
N MET A 143 -4.75 4.56 8.03
CA MET A 143 -5.08 3.81 6.82
C MET A 143 -4.23 4.36 5.66
N ALA A 144 -3.63 3.47 4.89
CA ALA A 144 -2.83 3.87 3.73
C ALA A 144 -2.98 2.90 2.56
N ASP A 145 -2.93 3.48 1.36
CA ASP A 145 -2.83 2.70 0.13
C ASP A 145 -1.36 2.35 -0.11
N VAL A 146 -1.11 1.06 -0.34
CA VAL A 146 0.24 0.53 -0.55
C VAL A 146 0.24 -0.32 -1.81
N TRP A 147 1.27 -0.16 -2.63
CA TRP A 147 1.56 -1.12 -3.68
C TRP A 147 2.41 -2.24 -3.08
N ILE A 148 1.87 -3.45 -2.99
CA ILE A 148 2.55 -4.57 -2.34
C ILE A 148 3.14 -5.48 -3.40
N GLU A 149 4.44 -5.74 -3.28
CA GLU A 149 5.13 -6.76 -4.07
C GLU A 149 4.95 -8.14 -3.44
N ARG A 150 4.89 -9.17 -4.28
CA ARG A 150 4.74 -10.56 -3.87
C ARG A 150 5.79 -10.98 -2.85
N GLU A 151 7.03 -10.56 -3.06
CA GLU A 151 8.17 -10.89 -2.20
C GLU A 151 8.05 -10.31 -0.79
N CYS A 152 7.21 -9.30 -0.59
CA CYS A 152 6.93 -8.73 0.73
C CYS A 152 5.84 -9.49 1.50
N LEU A 153 5.13 -10.42 0.86
CA LEU A 153 4.09 -11.22 1.51
C LEU A 153 4.72 -12.40 2.26
N PRO A 154 4.48 -12.57 3.57
CA PRO A 154 4.84 -13.80 4.27
C PRO A 154 3.99 -14.98 3.80
N ASP A 155 4.53 -16.21 3.89
CA ASP A 155 3.85 -17.44 3.46
C ASP A 155 2.46 -17.63 4.10
N HIS A 156 2.26 -17.08 5.30
CA HIS A 156 1.02 -17.18 6.06
C HIS A 156 0.18 -15.89 6.04
N VAL A 157 0.41 -14.98 5.09
CA VAL A 157 -0.30 -13.67 5.04
C VAL A 157 -1.81 -13.82 4.94
N ALA A 158 -2.29 -14.86 4.27
CA ALA A 158 -3.73 -15.15 4.15
C ALA A 158 -4.39 -15.39 5.53
N LEU A 159 -3.62 -15.86 6.52
CA LEU A 159 -4.10 -16.13 7.87
C LEU A 159 -3.77 -14.98 8.82
N SER A 160 -2.53 -14.49 8.81
CA SER A 160 -2.08 -13.51 9.80
C SER A 160 -2.46 -12.07 9.43
N ARG A 161 -2.58 -11.78 8.12
CA ARG A 161 -2.73 -10.45 7.51
C ARG A 161 -1.69 -9.42 7.94
N VAL A 162 -0.66 -9.82 8.68
CA VAL A 162 0.36 -8.92 9.24
C VAL A 162 1.48 -8.72 8.23
N LEU A 163 1.89 -7.47 8.07
CA LEU A 163 3.03 -7.07 7.28
C LEU A 163 3.96 -6.18 8.10
N ALA A 164 5.26 -6.36 7.90
CA ALA A 164 6.26 -5.41 8.35
C ALA A 164 6.42 -4.30 7.31
N CYS A 165 6.42 -3.05 7.74
CA CYS A 165 6.55 -1.91 6.83
C CYS A 165 7.59 -0.90 7.33
N LEU A 166 8.11 -0.09 6.41
CA LEU A 166 8.78 1.18 6.72
C LEU A 166 7.83 2.33 6.43
N VAL A 167 7.80 3.30 7.34
CA VAL A 167 6.98 4.51 7.19
C VAL A 167 7.83 5.76 7.41
N THR A 168 7.72 6.72 6.50
CA THR A 168 8.29 8.06 6.68
C THR A 168 7.24 9.03 7.24
N GLY A 169 7.70 10.01 8.01
CA GLY A 169 6.85 11.01 8.65
C GLY A 169 5.93 10.45 9.74
N LEU A 170 4.94 11.26 10.16
CA LEU A 170 3.92 10.90 11.16
C LEU A 170 2.53 10.92 10.52
N ASP A 171 2.02 12.10 10.18
CA ASP A 171 0.68 12.24 9.56
C ASP A 171 0.71 12.15 8.02
N GLU A 172 1.87 12.43 7.42
CA GLU A 172 2.10 12.37 5.97
C GLU A 172 3.40 11.63 5.69
N GLY A 173 3.53 11.12 4.46
CA GLY A 173 4.74 10.45 3.98
C GLY A 173 4.42 9.17 3.21
N GLU A 174 5.44 8.35 3.04
CA GLU A 174 5.37 7.12 2.27
C GLU A 174 5.38 5.90 3.20
N ILE A 175 4.78 4.82 2.73
CA ILE A 175 4.78 3.51 3.38
C ILE A 175 5.23 2.46 2.36
N MET A 176 6.04 1.51 2.82
CA MET A 176 6.57 0.44 1.99
C MET A 176 6.59 -0.86 2.78
N ALA A 177 6.04 -1.93 2.22
CA ALA A 177 6.14 -3.27 2.81
C ALA A 177 7.58 -3.80 2.69
N LEU A 178 8.03 -4.52 3.72
CA LEU A 178 9.36 -5.11 3.77
C LEU A 178 9.31 -6.61 3.42
N PRO A 179 10.27 -7.11 2.63
CA PRO A 179 10.54 -8.53 2.49
C PRO A 179 10.71 -9.23 3.85
N PRO A 180 10.13 -10.43 4.07
CA PRO A 180 10.17 -11.10 5.37
C PRO A 180 11.57 -11.49 5.87
N ASP A 181 12.55 -11.56 4.97
CA ASP A 181 13.93 -11.89 5.29
C ASP A 181 14.75 -10.69 5.80
N GLU A 182 14.24 -9.46 5.67
CA GLU A 182 14.89 -8.27 6.20
C GLU A 182 14.93 -8.25 7.74
N ALA A 183 16.01 -7.69 8.31
CA ALA A 183 16.22 -7.68 9.75
C ALA A 183 15.11 -6.96 10.52
N ALA A 184 14.63 -5.82 10.00
CA ALA A 184 13.52 -5.08 10.60
C ALA A 184 12.20 -5.86 10.54
N ALA A 185 11.94 -6.56 9.43
CA ALA A 185 10.76 -7.41 9.28
C ALA A 185 10.77 -8.57 10.27
N LYS A 186 11.91 -9.28 10.39
CA LYS A 186 12.10 -10.35 11.36
C LYS A 186 11.84 -9.90 12.80
N GLN A 187 12.30 -8.70 13.18
CA GLN A 187 12.04 -8.15 14.52
C GLN A 187 10.55 -7.92 14.77
N ILE A 188 9.82 -7.35 13.80
CA ILE A 188 8.38 -7.15 13.89
C ILE A 188 7.65 -8.49 14.00
N TYR A 189 7.94 -9.44 13.12
CA TYR A 189 7.28 -10.75 13.12
C TYR A 189 7.54 -11.55 14.39
N ALA A 190 8.76 -11.47 14.94
CA ALA A 190 9.08 -12.07 16.23
C ALA A 190 8.28 -11.43 17.39
N ALA A 191 8.13 -10.10 17.40
CA ALA A 191 7.41 -9.38 18.44
C ALA A 191 5.90 -9.68 18.48
N VAL A 192 5.32 -10.05 17.33
CA VAL A 192 3.89 -10.40 17.22
C VAL A 192 3.62 -11.91 17.26
N GLY A 193 4.66 -12.74 17.31
CA GLY A 193 4.53 -14.20 17.32
C GLY A 193 4.06 -14.79 15.98
N ALA A 194 4.45 -14.18 14.85
CA ALA A 194 4.08 -14.63 13.50
C ALA A 194 5.19 -15.45 12.80
N GLY A 195 6.27 -15.78 13.52
CA GLY A 195 7.43 -16.51 12.99
C GLY A 195 7.52 -17.99 13.39
N GLU A 196 6.46 -18.56 13.97
CA GLU A 196 6.35 -19.97 14.36
C GLU A 196 5.16 -20.65 13.69
#